data_AF-A0A1N6QFZ3-F1
#
_entry.id   AF-A0A1N6QFZ3-F1
#
_cell.length_a   1.000
_cell.length_b   1.000
_cell.length_c   1.000
_cell.angle_alpha   90.00
_cell.angle_beta   90.00
_cell.angle_gamma   90.00
#
_symmetry.space_group_name_H-M   'P 1'
#
loop_
_entity.id
_entity.type
_entity.pdbx_description
1 polymer ?
#
loop_
_entity_poly.entity_id
_entity_poly.type
_entity_poly.pdbx_seq_one_letter_code
_entity_poly.pdbx_strand_id
1 'polypeptide(L)'
;MKKILLVTLTVGSTLLFSQNKEISTELNKLELSNAPSVMLLGLASSDLETPKSKKAFMTSIVNSFSENEGLPNAYAVELTPTHLFPLTEMDALKYAGIKTIKNADNRKEEYKNNIFSEAKNVSVSFAFLKNYKIENLETENPSVSFSLRTTVVKIRNKKNIEAITTSNTNISKELTDIQEEFRKSKEYNDIEASNASPDEKNEMRAKALEKFVPDYYKTETENYKKYLDEKPAFQLDVASAYSTFFLDNQFKNNQFGKFGVWLTMSSGINLERRNQEPKPKSAEEQKITANQKNEKPKVMIKETPEDPSKIEKQLNFYAVARYMQDKTVYDVANGFSKTNNYDFGGKIELVYNKFSIGYEFIYRSSDLDNTYRSNGIINYKVSDSVYINAAFGKNYGDKDNLISFLGLNWGLDSKRKTLFSEKQ
;
A
#
# COMPACT_ATOMS: atom_id res chain seq x y z
N MET A 1 -60.70 0.74 -10.13
CA MET A 1 -59.68 1.71 -9.67
C MET A 1 -58.38 0.91 -9.49
N LYS A 2 -57.58 0.64 -10.52
CA LYS A 2 -56.58 1.49 -11.19
C LYS A 2 -55.75 2.35 -10.21
N LYS A 3 -54.44 2.05 -10.20
CA LYS A 3 -53.28 2.77 -9.63
C LYS A 3 -52.87 2.37 -8.19
N ILE A 4 -51.83 1.54 -8.09
CA ILE A 4 -50.49 1.86 -7.57
C ILE A 4 -49.57 0.71 -8.01
N LEU A 5 -48.87 0.96 -9.12
CA LEU A 5 -47.81 0.11 -9.67
C LEU A 5 -46.79 1.12 -10.21
N LEU A 6 -45.85 1.57 -9.37
CA LEU A 6 -44.76 2.47 -9.80
C LEU A 6 -43.65 2.64 -8.75
N VAL A 7 -42.85 1.60 -8.44
CA VAL A 7 -41.44 1.78 -8.00
C VAL A 7 -40.58 0.57 -8.44
N THR A 8 -40.75 0.12 -9.68
CA THR A 8 -39.95 -0.97 -10.27
C THR A 8 -39.63 -0.69 -11.73
N LEU A 9 -38.97 0.44 -12.02
CA LEU A 9 -38.19 0.63 -13.26
C LEU A 9 -37.43 1.96 -13.18
N THR A 10 -36.10 1.92 -13.00
CA THR A 10 -35.10 2.83 -13.61
C THR A 10 -33.69 2.64 -12.99
N VAL A 11 -33.14 1.42 -13.00
CA VAL A 11 -31.67 1.20 -12.87
C VAL A 11 -31.20 0.18 -13.91
N GLY A 12 -31.69 0.32 -15.14
CA GLY A 12 -31.36 -0.60 -16.21
C GLY A 12 -31.43 0.08 -17.56
N SER A 13 -30.44 0.94 -17.86
CA SER A 13 -29.92 1.17 -19.23
C SER A 13 -29.00 2.40 -19.30
N THR A 14 -27.80 2.34 -18.72
CA THR A 14 -26.59 3.00 -19.24
C THR A 14 -25.36 2.18 -18.87
N LEU A 15 -25.31 0.92 -19.33
CA LEU A 15 -24.03 0.24 -19.53
C LEU A 15 -23.47 0.75 -20.85
N LEU A 16 -22.92 1.97 -20.82
CA LEU A 16 -22.05 2.43 -21.87
C LEU A 16 -20.74 1.65 -21.72
N PHE A 17 -20.38 0.94 -22.78
CA PHE A 17 -19.12 0.23 -22.94
C PHE A 17 -17.95 1.17 -22.65
N SER A 18 -17.39 1.06 -21.44
CA SER A 18 -16.07 1.58 -21.14
C SER A 18 -15.06 0.59 -21.73
N GLN A 19 -14.22 1.09 -22.63
CA GLN A 19 -13.18 0.29 -23.27
C GLN A 19 -12.19 -0.20 -22.22
N ASN A 20 -11.99 -1.51 -22.20
CA ASN A 20 -11.11 -2.25 -21.30
C ASN A 20 -9.69 -1.68 -21.26
N LYS A 21 -9.26 -1.30 -20.07
CA LYS A 21 -7.87 -1.44 -19.61
C LYS A 21 -7.94 -1.82 -18.14
N GLU A 22 -7.90 -3.13 -17.88
CA GLU A 22 -7.89 -3.67 -16.52
C GLU A 22 -6.55 -3.31 -15.87
N ILE A 23 -6.60 -2.51 -14.79
CA ILE A 23 -5.47 -2.35 -13.88
C ILE A 23 -5.91 -2.88 -12.52
N SER A 24 -5.67 -4.18 -12.33
CA SER A 24 -6.01 -4.94 -11.13
C SER A 24 -5.01 -4.71 -9.99
N THR A 25 -4.98 -3.51 -9.39
CA THR A 25 -4.20 -3.28 -8.15
C THR A 25 -4.84 -2.23 -7.26
N GLU A 26 -5.97 -2.53 -6.56
CA GLU A 26 -6.42 -1.61 -5.49
C GLU A 26 -7.42 -2.13 -4.44
N LEU A 27 -7.61 -3.44 -4.25
CA LEU A 27 -8.34 -3.95 -3.06
C LEU A 27 -7.47 -3.96 -1.79
N ASN A 28 -6.15 -4.15 -1.93
CA ASN A 28 -5.22 -4.16 -0.79
C ASN A 28 -4.96 -2.77 -0.17
N LYS A 29 -5.34 -1.67 -0.85
CA LYS A 29 -5.20 -0.30 -0.31
C LYS A 29 -6.32 0.12 0.65
N LEU A 30 -7.33 -0.71 0.84
CA LEU A 30 -8.44 -0.46 1.77
C LEU A 30 -8.27 -1.15 3.14
N GLU A 31 -7.18 -1.91 3.33
CA GLU A 31 -6.68 -2.21 4.66
C GLU A 31 -6.06 -0.93 5.21
N LEU A 32 -6.88 -0.12 5.89
CA LEU A 32 -6.48 1.13 6.54
C LEU A 32 -5.44 0.84 7.63
N SER A 33 -4.18 0.69 7.22
CA SER A 33 -3.02 0.73 8.07
C SER A 33 -2.82 2.18 8.49
N ASN A 34 -3.64 2.65 9.41
CA ASN A 34 -3.48 4.00 9.96
C ASN A 34 -2.11 4.07 10.66
N ALA A 35 -1.40 5.17 10.48
CA ALA A 35 -0.25 5.52 11.30
C ALA A 35 -0.64 5.43 12.78
N PRO A 36 0.13 4.74 13.63
CA PRO A 36 -0.17 4.70 15.06
C PRO A 36 -0.25 6.10 15.69
N SER A 37 0.45 7.10 15.13
CA SER A 37 0.33 8.50 15.55
C SER A 37 -1.06 9.10 15.25
N VAL A 38 -1.60 8.83 14.06
CA VAL A 38 -2.97 9.17 13.65
C VAL A 38 -3.98 8.46 14.55
N MET A 39 -3.75 7.18 14.85
CA MET A 39 -4.60 6.43 15.79
C MET A 39 -4.62 7.04 17.20
N LEU A 40 -3.48 7.52 17.72
CA LEU A 40 -3.43 8.13 19.05
C LEU A 40 -4.18 9.45 19.13
N LEU A 41 -4.14 10.26 18.07
CA LEU A 41 -4.84 11.54 18.01
C LEU A 41 -6.29 11.42 17.54
N GLY A 42 -6.73 10.23 17.10
CA GLY A 42 -8.07 10.02 16.56
C GLY A 42 -8.30 10.70 15.20
N LEU A 43 -7.22 10.94 14.45
CA LEU A 43 -7.29 11.53 13.11
C LEU A 43 -7.84 10.53 12.09
N ALA A 44 -8.48 11.03 11.04
CA ALA A 44 -8.97 10.18 9.96
C ALA A 44 -7.80 9.74 9.07
N SER A 45 -7.95 8.58 8.43
CA SER A 45 -6.96 8.07 7.47
C SER A 45 -6.76 9.00 6.27
N SER A 46 -7.78 9.80 5.92
CA SER A 46 -7.70 10.84 4.90
C SER A 46 -6.71 11.95 5.25
N ASP A 47 -6.41 12.12 6.54
CA ASP A 47 -5.50 13.15 7.04
C ASP A 47 -4.04 12.68 7.01
N LEU A 48 -3.81 11.40 6.68
CA LEU A 48 -2.49 10.77 6.63
C LEU A 48 -1.89 10.85 5.23
N GLU A 49 -0.81 11.62 5.10
CA GLU A 49 0.03 11.64 3.92
C GLU A 49 1.13 10.58 4.01
N THR A 50 1.24 9.71 3.01
CA THR A 50 2.32 8.69 2.90
C THR A 50 3.20 8.95 1.68
N PRO A 51 4.05 9.99 1.69
CA PRO A 51 4.83 10.38 0.53
C PRO A 51 5.82 9.28 0.15
N LYS A 52 5.78 8.88 -1.13
CA LYS A 52 6.65 7.83 -1.69
C LYS A 52 7.93 8.36 -2.32
N SER A 53 8.14 9.67 -2.33
CA SER A 53 9.32 10.30 -2.92
C SER A 53 9.68 11.58 -2.17
N LYS A 54 10.92 12.03 -2.34
CA LYS A 54 11.40 13.29 -1.75
C LYS A 54 10.58 14.49 -2.22
N LYS A 55 10.27 14.54 -3.52
CA LYS A 55 9.41 15.58 -4.10
C LYS A 55 8.01 15.53 -3.49
N ALA A 56 7.39 14.35 -3.40
CA ALA A 56 6.06 14.20 -2.80
C ALA A 56 6.04 14.63 -1.33
N PHE A 57 7.09 14.31 -0.57
CA PHE A 57 7.24 14.75 0.82
C PHE A 57 7.39 16.28 0.93
N MET A 58 8.25 16.89 0.12
CA MET A 58 8.40 18.35 0.13
C MET A 58 7.12 19.05 -0.32
N THR A 59 6.44 18.52 -1.33
CA THR A 59 5.14 19.02 -1.79
C THR A 59 4.07 18.85 -0.72
N SER A 60 4.01 17.73 0.00
CA SER A 60 3.03 17.54 1.07
C SER A 60 3.23 18.57 2.17
N ILE A 61 4.48 18.79 2.60
CA ILE A 61 4.82 19.85 3.55
C ILE A 61 4.36 21.21 3.03
N VAL A 62 4.80 21.62 1.83
CA VAL A 62 4.47 22.94 1.28
C VAL A 62 2.96 23.13 1.16
N ASN A 63 2.23 22.14 0.64
CA ASN A 63 0.78 22.23 0.47
C ASN A 63 0.07 22.37 1.83
N SER A 64 0.49 21.60 2.84
CA SER A 64 -0.11 21.66 4.18
C SER A 64 0.13 22.97 4.93
N PHE A 65 1.13 23.78 4.53
CA PHE A 65 1.43 25.09 5.14
C PHE A 65 1.08 26.29 4.23
N SER A 66 0.65 26.08 2.98
CA SER A 66 0.40 27.15 2.01
C SER A 66 -1.07 27.49 1.79
N GLU A 67 -2.00 26.75 2.39
CA GLU A 67 -3.37 27.23 2.54
C GLU A 67 -3.32 28.51 3.40
N ASN A 68 -3.88 29.61 2.89
CA ASN A 68 -3.69 31.00 3.34
C ASN A 68 -4.14 31.35 4.80
N GLU A 69 -4.22 30.37 5.71
CA GLU A 69 -4.71 30.49 7.10
C GLU A 69 -3.75 29.93 8.17
N GLY A 70 -2.46 29.75 7.87
CA GLY A 70 -1.45 29.36 8.87
C GLY A 70 -1.30 27.84 9.03
N LEU A 71 -1.13 27.35 10.26
CA LEU A 71 -0.95 25.90 10.54
C LEU A 71 -2.26 25.14 10.28
N PRO A 72 -2.21 23.96 9.63
CA PRO A 72 -3.41 23.16 9.35
C PRO A 72 -4.06 22.68 10.65
N ASN A 73 -5.39 22.51 10.65
CA ASN A 73 -6.13 22.02 11.83
C ASN A 73 -5.71 20.60 12.22
N ALA A 74 -5.44 19.75 11.23
CA ALA A 74 -4.90 18.42 11.38
C ALA A 74 -3.87 18.16 10.28
N TYR A 75 -2.79 17.47 10.61
CA TYR A 75 -1.81 17.01 9.63
C TYR A 75 -1.15 15.74 10.12
N ALA A 76 -1.03 14.74 9.27
CA ALA A 76 -0.22 13.56 9.57
C ALA A 76 0.61 13.12 8.37
N VAL A 77 1.82 12.65 8.66
CA VAL A 77 2.75 12.13 7.66
C VAL A 77 3.42 10.87 8.16
N GLU A 78 3.53 9.85 7.29
CA GLU A 78 4.32 8.65 7.54
C GLU A 78 5.37 8.47 6.45
N LEU A 79 6.62 8.30 6.86
CA LEU A 79 7.76 8.11 5.98
C LEU A 79 8.53 6.86 6.37
N THR A 80 9.03 6.15 5.37
CA THR A 80 9.94 5.02 5.56
C THR A 80 11.27 5.39 4.92
N PRO A 81 12.34 5.70 5.69
CA PRO A 81 13.56 6.29 5.13
C PRO A 81 14.18 5.47 4.00
N THR A 82 14.09 4.14 4.05
CA THR A 82 14.62 3.24 3.02
C THR A 82 13.92 3.38 1.66
N HIS A 83 12.71 3.97 1.60
CA HIS A 83 12.04 4.33 0.36
C HIS A 83 12.56 5.65 -0.23
N LEU A 84 13.12 6.54 0.59
CA LEU A 84 13.64 7.84 0.17
C LEU A 84 15.16 7.82 -0.08
N PHE A 85 15.86 6.96 0.65
CA PHE A 85 17.30 6.81 0.64
C PHE A 85 17.63 5.34 0.47
N PRO A 86 17.97 4.90 -0.76
CA PRO A 86 18.31 3.52 -0.99
C PRO A 86 19.56 3.16 -0.18
N LEU A 87 19.52 2.00 0.48
CA LEU A 87 20.66 1.49 1.23
C LEU A 87 21.72 0.99 0.26
N THR A 88 23.00 1.16 0.61
CA THR A 88 24.11 0.63 -0.18
C THR A 88 24.01 -0.90 -0.32
N GLU A 89 24.41 -1.43 -1.48
CA GLU A 89 24.42 -2.87 -1.79
C GLU A 89 23.04 -3.58 -1.85
N MET A 90 21.96 -2.82 -2.05
CA MET A 90 20.63 -3.38 -2.29
C MET A 90 20.38 -3.62 -3.78
N ASP A 91 19.82 -4.79 -4.10
CA ASP A 91 19.24 -5.10 -5.40
C ASP A 91 17.71 -5.28 -5.26
N ALA A 92 17.00 -5.38 -6.39
CA ALA A 92 15.55 -5.50 -6.42
C ALA A 92 15.02 -6.74 -5.65
N LEU A 93 15.75 -7.85 -5.64
CA LEU A 93 15.38 -9.06 -4.91
C LEU A 93 15.59 -8.89 -3.40
N LYS A 94 16.69 -8.27 -2.98
CA LYS A 94 16.94 -7.92 -1.57
C LYS A 94 15.90 -6.95 -1.04
N TYR A 95 15.41 -6.02 -1.87
CA TYR A 95 14.26 -5.16 -1.55
C TYR A 95 12.95 -5.95 -1.43
N ALA A 96 12.75 -6.95 -2.28
CA ALA A 96 11.61 -7.86 -2.20
C ALA A 96 11.66 -8.84 -1.00
N GLY A 97 12.78 -8.87 -0.27
CA GLY A 97 13.02 -9.79 0.82
C GLY A 97 13.48 -11.18 0.39
N ILE A 98 14.09 -11.29 -0.79
CA ILE A 98 14.55 -12.54 -1.38
C ILE A 98 16.08 -12.59 -1.31
N LYS A 99 16.61 -13.71 -0.80
CA LYS A 99 18.04 -14.04 -0.77
C LYS A 99 18.37 -14.99 -1.90
N THR A 100 19.38 -14.66 -2.68
CA THR A 100 19.97 -15.55 -3.68
C THR A 100 21.09 -16.37 -3.05
N ILE A 101 20.97 -17.68 -3.12
CA ILE A 101 21.98 -18.63 -2.65
C ILE A 101 22.59 -19.29 -3.89
N LYS A 102 23.91 -19.13 -4.05
CA LYS A 102 24.66 -19.81 -5.09
C LYS A 102 25.11 -21.17 -4.56
N ASN A 103 24.79 -22.25 -5.27
CA ASN A 103 25.28 -23.58 -4.93
C ASN A 103 26.81 -23.67 -5.19
N ALA A 104 27.47 -24.63 -4.54
CA ALA A 104 28.93 -24.82 -4.60
C ALA A 104 29.51 -24.89 -6.03
N ASP A 105 28.69 -25.32 -7.00
CA ASP A 105 29.09 -25.40 -8.42
C ASP A 105 28.82 -24.13 -9.24
N ASN A 106 28.28 -23.05 -8.64
CA ASN A 106 27.85 -21.81 -9.30
C ASN A 106 26.85 -21.97 -10.48
N ARG A 107 26.31 -23.16 -10.72
CA ARG A 107 25.42 -23.46 -11.86
C ARG A 107 23.93 -23.24 -11.59
N LYS A 108 23.52 -23.19 -10.33
CA LYS A 108 22.09 -23.06 -9.95
C LYS A 108 21.93 -22.07 -8.81
N GLU A 109 21.18 -21.01 -9.07
CA GLU A 109 20.73 -20.06 -8.06
C GLU A 109 19.47 -20.61 -7.38
N GLU A 110 19.47 -20.62 -6.05
CA GLU A 110 18.30 -20.92 -5.24
C GLU A 110 17.81 -19.64 -4.57
N TYR A 111 16.53 -19.31 -4.74
CA TYR A 111 15.93 -18.13 -4.13
C TYR A 111 15.17 -18.52 -2.87
N LYS A 112 15.53 -17.92 -1.73
CA LYS A 112 14.86 -18.14 -0.43
C LYS A 112 14.32 -16.86 0.15
N ASN A 113 13.20 -16.98 0.86
CA ASN A 113 12.65 -15.86 1.60
C ASN A 113 13.56 -15.48 2.78
N ASN A 114 13.89 -14.20 2.89
CA ASN A 114 14.55 -13.62 4.04
C ASN A 114 13.50 -13.07 5.00
N ILE A 115 13.08 -13.88 5.97
CA ILE A 115 11.94 -13.56 6.83
C ILE A 115 12.06 -12.26 7.64
N PHE A 116 13.29 -11.78 7.88
CA PHE A 116 13.59 -10.53 8.61
C PHE A 116 13.98 -9.38 7.67
N SER A 117 13.75 -9.50 6.36
CA SER A 117 14.18 -8.48 5.38
C SER A 117 13.60 -7.10 5.64
N GLU A 118 12.40 -7.05 6.23
CA GLU A 118 11.64 -5.83 6.47
C GLU A 118 11.98 -5.16 7.80
N ALA A 119 12.70 -5.83 8.71
CA ALA A 119 13.02 -5.26 10.02
C ALA A 119 13.90 -4.00 9.93
N LYS A 120 14.59 -3.81 8.79
CA LYS A 120 15.35 -2.58 8.48
C LYS A 120 14.47 -1.45 7.93
N ASN A 121 13.25 -1.76 7.49
CA ASN A 121 12.28 -0.80 6.98
C ASN A 121 11.43 -0.31 8.16
N VAL A 122 11.98 0.64 8.91
CA VAL A 122 11.26 1.31 10.00
C VAL A 122 10.54 2.53 9.43
N SER A 123 9.23 2.55 9.57
CA SER A 123 8.40 3.71 9.25
C SER A 123 8.32 4.61 10.48
N VAL A 124 8.56 5.91 10.27
CA VAL A 124 8.39 6.96 11.27
C VAL A 124 7.18 7.77 10.86
N SER A 125 6.30 8.07 11.80
CA SER A 125 5.18 8.97 11.53
C SER A 125 5.09 10.09 12.54
N PHE A 126 4.52 11.19 12.07
CA PHE A 126 4.20 12.38 12.85
C PHE A 126 2.75 12.76 12.59
N ALA A 127 2.05 13.17 13.64
CA ALA A 127 0.71 13.71 13.55
C ALA A 127 0.59 14.96 14.43
N PHE A 128 -0.19 15.93 13.97
CA PHE A 128 -0.51 17.17 14.66
C PHE A 128 -2.01 17.40 14.59
N LEU A 129 -2.59 17.81 15.71
CA LEU A 129 -3.96 18.29 15.79
C LEU A 129 -3.96 19.60 16.58
N LYS A 130 -4.39 20.69 15.95
CA LYS A 130 -4.43 22.02 16.55
C LYS A 130 -5.43 22.11 17.70
N ASN A 131 -6.58 21.46 17.53
CA ASN A 131 -7.73 21.54 18.41
C ASN A 131 -8.06 20.16 19.00
N TYR A 132 -7.14 19.59 19.77
CA TYR A 132 -7.38 18.33 20.46
C TYR A 132 -8.27 18.57 21.68
N LYS A 133 -9.45 17.95 21.66
CA LYS A 133 -10.42 18.02 22.76
C LYS A 133 -10.05 17.01 23.85
N ILE A 134 -9.85 17.52 25.06
CA ILE A 134 -9.58 16.73 26.25
C ILE A 134 -10.92 16.47 26.95
N GLU A 135 -11.13 15.25 27.44
CA GLU A 135 -12.37 14.90 28.14
C GLU A 135 -12.47 15.70 29.45
N ASN A 136 -13.64 16.29 29.70
CA ASN A 136 -13.94 17.17 30.83
C ASN A 136 -13.12 18.47 30.91
N LEU A 137 -12.47 18.89 29.82
CA LEU A 137 -11.95 20.25 29.65
C LEU A 137 -12.77 20.99 28.59
N GLU A 138 -13.06 22.27 28.84
CA GLU A 138 -13.71 23.14 27.86
C GLU A 138 -12.72 23.69 26.82
N THR A 139 -11.41 23.62 27.07
CA THR A 139 -10.40 24.15 26.15
C THR A 139 -9.93 23.09 25.14
N GLU A 140 -9.77 23.54 23.91
CA GLU A 140 -9.09 22.78 22.85
C GLU A 140 -7.60 23.10 22.89
N ASN A 141 -6.78 22.06 22.82
CA ASN A 141 -5.34 22.16 23.03
C ASN A 141 -4.60 21.53 21.85
N PRO A 142 -3.48 22.09 21.38
CA PRO A 142 -2.69 21.45 20.35
C PRO A 142 -2.10 20.15 20.89
N SER A 143 -2.07 19.13 20.04
CA SER A 143 -1.47 17.84 20.33
C SER A 143 -0.60 17.38 19.18
N VAL A 144 0.53 16.76 19.53
CA VAL A 144 1.42 16.10 18.58
C VAL A 144 1.57 14.64 18.95
N SER A 145 1.77 13.80 17.94
CA SER A 145 2.08 12.39 18.12
C SER A 145 3.20 11.94 17.18
N PHE A 146 4.02 11.03 17.68
CA PHE A 146 5.10 10.39 16.96
C PHE A 146 4.91 8.88 17.03
N SER A 147 5.24 8.17 15.97
CA SER A 147 5.26 6.72 16.01
C SER A 147 6.40 6.09 15.23
N LEU A 148 6.70 4.86 15.62
CA LEU A 148 7.58 3.93 14.92
C LEU A 148 6.76 2.69 14.56
N ARG A 149 6.99 2.15 13.37
CA ARG A 149 6.38 0.90 12.90
C ARG A 149 7.39 0.11 12.10
N THR A 150 7.41 -1.20 12.26
CA THR A 150 8.21 -2.07 11.39
C THR A 150 7.59 -3.45 11.28
N THR A 151 7.81 -4.10 10.14
CA THR A 151 7.51 -5.51 9.96
C THR A 151 8.70 -6.34 10.42
N VAL A 152 8.55 -7.06 11.53
CA VAL A 152 9.63 -7.87 12.09
C VAL A 152 9.76 -9.19 11.32
N VAL A 153 8.64 -9.81 10.96
CA VAL A 153 8.63 -11.09 10.22
C VAL A 153 7.73 -10.96 9.00
N LYS A 154 8.23 -11.34 7.82
CA LYS A 154 7.44 -11.45 6.59
C LYS A 154 7.74 -12.77 5.87
N ILE A 155 6.73 -13.62 5.74
CA ILE A 155 6.81 -14.90 5.05
C ILE A 155 6.05 -14.83 3.73
N ARG A 156 6.77 -14.90 2.61
CA ARG A 156 6.16 -14.94 1.26
C ARG A 156 5.84 -16.37 0.83
N ASN A 157 4.81 -16.51 0.00
CA ASN A 157 4.47 -17.77 -0.66
C ASN A 157 5.56 -18.19 -1.64
N LYS A 158 5.82 -19.50 -1.78
CA LYS A 158 6.83 -20.01 -2.76
C LYS A 158 6.54 -19.54 -4.19
N LYS A 159 5.28 -19.62 -4.61
CA LYS A 159 4.83 -19.13 -5.93
C LYS A 159 5.07 -17.63 -6.12
N ASN A 160 4.88 -16.84 -5.07
CA ASN A 160 5.13 -15.41 -5.09
C ASN A 160 6.63 -15.12 -5.27
N ILE A 161 7.49 -15.86 -4.57
CA ILE A 161 8.95 -15.75 -4.75
C ILE A 161 9.34 -16.09 -6.19
N GLU A 162 8.84 -17.20 -6.73
CA GLU A 162 9.11 -17.61 -8.12
C GLU A 162 8.64 -16.57 -9.15
N ALA A 163 7.46 -15.97 -8.94
CA ALA A 163 6.93 -14.91 -9.79
C ALA A 163 7.79 -13.63 -9.74
N ILE A 164 8.17 -13.19 -8.53
CA ILE A 164 9.06 -12.03 -8.33
C ILE A 164 10.41 -12.27 -9.00
N THR A 165 11.01 -13.45 -8.80
CA THR A 165 12.33 -13.76 -9.39
C THR A 165 12.27 -13.83 -10.91
N THR A 166 11.23 -14.46 -11.46
CA THR A 166 11.06 -14.57 -12.92
C THR A 166 10.87 -13.20 -13.56
N SER A 167 9.99 -12.37 -12.99
CA SER A 167 9.75 -11.02 -13.47
C SER A 167 10.99 -10.13 -13.32
N ASN A 168 11.73 -10.23 -12.21
CA ASN A 168 13.00 -9.52 -12.04
C ASN A 168 14.04 -9.92 -13.09
N THR A 169 14.16 -11.22 -13.39
CA THR A 169 15.08 -11.71 -14.44
C THR A 169 14.67 -11.22 -15.82
N ASN A 170 13.37 -11.22 -16.14
CA ASN A 170 12.86 -10.69 -17.41
C ASN A 170 13.17 -9.20 -17.54
N ILE A 171 12.82 -8.40 -16.54
CA ILE A 171 13.12 -6.95 -16.50
C ILE A 171 14.63 -6.73 -16.65
N SER A 172 15.47 -7.48 -15.92
CA SER A 172 16.93 -7.32 -16.00
C SER A 172 17.47 -7.65 -17.39
N LYS A 173 16.96 -8.70 -18.02
CA LYS A 173 17.34 -9.09 -19.39
C LYS A 173 16.92 -8.01 -20.39
N GLU A 174 15.68 -7.56 -20.32
CA GLU A 174 15.16 -6.53 -21.22
C GLU A 174 15.88 -5.20 -21.05
N LEU A 175 16.18 -4.78 -19.81
CA LEU A 175 17.02 -3.62 -19.53
C LEU A 175 18.38 -3.72 -20.22
N THR A 176 18.97 -4.92 -20.20
CA THR A 176 20.26 -5.18 -20.87
C THR A 176 20.11 -5.09 -22.38
N ASP A 177 19.07 -5.70 -22.95
CA ASP A 177 18.78 -5.68 -24.38
C ASP A 177 18.55 -4.23 -24.88
N ILE A 178 17.78 -3.43 -24.13
CA ILE A 178 17.52 -2.01 -24.42
C ILE A 178 18.81 -1.19 -24.36
N GLN A 179 19.65 -1.40 -23.35
CA GLN A 179 20.94 -0.71 -23.25
C GLN A 179 21.86 -1.06 -24.43
N GLU A 180 21.89 -2.31 -24.85
CA GLU A 180 22.68 -2.75 -26.00
C GLU A 180 22.12 -2.21 -27.33
N GLU A 181 20.81 -2.11 -27.48
CA GLU A 181 20.17 -1.46 -28.63
C GLU A 181 20.44 0.05 -28.65
N PHE A 182 20.33 0.72 -27.50
CA PHE A 182 20.65 2.14 -27.37
C PHE A 182 22.10 2.43 -27.74
N ARG A 183 23.05 1.59 -27.30
CA ARG A 183 24.48 1.70 -27.66
C ARG A 183 24.75 1.58 -29.16
N LYS A 184 23.89 0.88 -29.89
CA LYS A 184 23.96 0.73 -31.36
C LYS A 184 23.20 1.83 -32.10
N SER A 185 22.43 2.65 -31.39
CA SER A 185 21.61 3.69 -32.00
C SER A 185 22.46 4.81 -32.59
N LYS A 186 21.91 5.49 -33.60
CA LYS A 186 22.54 6.67 -34.19
C LYS A 186 22.73 7.77 -33.13
N GLU A 187 21.73 8.00 -32.28
CA GLU A 187 21.77 9.04 -31.25
C GLU A 187 22.91 8.82 -30.25
N TYR A 188 23.17 7.58 -29.82
CA TYR A 188 24.34 7.26 -28.99
C TYR A 188 25.66 7.55 -29.71
N ASN A 189 25.80 7.10 -30.96
CA ASN A 189 27.01 7.34 -31.74
C ASN A 189 27.27 8.84 -32.00
N ASP A 190 26.20 9.61 -32.23
CA ASP A 190 26.28 11.07 -32.40
C ASP A 190 26.75 11.76 -31.09
N ILE A 191 26.33 11.27 -29.92
CA ILE A 191 26.81 11.75 -28.61
C ILE A 191 28.29 11.40 -28.41
N GLU A 192 28.70 10.17 -28.73
CA GLU A 192 30.11 9.75 -28.61
C GLU A 192 31.05 10.54 -29.53
N ALA A 193 30.61 10.83 -30.75
CA ALA A 193 31.35 11.62 -31.73
C ALA A 193 31.37 13.14 -31.44
N SER A 194 30.54 13.61 -30.50
CA SER A 194 30.50 15.02 -30.14
C SER A 194 31.80 15.49 -29.43
N ASN A 195 32.10 16.79 -29.54
CA ASN A 195 33.23 17.41 -28.85
C ASN A 195 32.90 17.80 -27.38
N ALA A 196 31.77 17.33 -26.84
CA ALA A 196 31.35 17.63 -25.47
C ALA A 196 32.31 17.01 -24.44
N SER A 197 32.38 17.62 -23.26
CA SER A 197 33.14 17.07 -22.13
C SER A 197 32.57 15.71 -21.67
N PRO A 198 33.34 14.87 -20.96
CA PRO A 198 32.85 13.59 -20.45
C PRO A 198 31.57 13.69 -19.61
N ASP A 199 31.45 14.74 -18.79
CA ASP A 199 30.30 14.98 -17.93
C ASP A 199 29.05 15.38 -18.74
N GLU A 200 29.21 16.23 -19.75
CA GLU A 200 28.13 16.59 -20.67
C GLU A 200 27.67 15.37 -21.49
N LYS A 201 28.61 14.53 -21.97
CA LYS A 201 28.27 13.28 -22.66
C LYS A 201 27.47 12.34 -21.76
N ASN A 202 27.82 12.23 -20.48
CA ASN A 202 27.06 11.45 -19.50
C ASN A 202 25.61 11.95 -19.38
N GLU A 203 25.42 13.26 -19.26
CA GLU A 203 24.10 13.87 -19.16
C GLU A 203 23.28 13.68 -20.45
N MET A 204 23.90 13.87 -21.61
CA MET A 204 23.27 13.66 -22.91
C MET A 204 22.85 12.19 -23.10
N ARG A 205 23.71 11.23 -22.74
CA ARG A 205 23.39 9.80 -22.78
C ARG A 205 22.20 9.47 -21.89
N ALA A 206 22.15 10.02 -20.67
CA ALA A 206 21.05 9.79 -19.75
C ALA A 206 19.72 10.31 -20.32
N LYS A 207 19.70 11.52 -20.87
CA LYS A 207 18.50 12.12 -21.49
C LYS A 207 18.06 11.37 -22.76
N ALA A 208 19.00 10.93 -23.59
CA ALA A 208 18.71 10.18 -24.79
C ALA A 208 18.18 8.77 -24.47
N LEU A 209 18.78 8.08 -23.49
CA LEU A 209 18.30 6.78 -23.02
C LEU A 209 16.87 6.90 -22.45
N GLU A 210 16.56 7.96 -21.69
CA GLU A 210 15.21 8.20 -21.16
C GLU A 210 14.16 8.32 -22.29
N LYS A 211 14.51 8.98 -23.41
CA LYS A 211 13.65 9.08 -24.58
C LYS A 211 13.55 7.78 -25.37
N PHE A 212 14.60 6.96 -25.36
CA PHE A 212 14.70 5.68 -26.07
C PHE A 212 13.87 4.57 -25.42
N VAL A 213 13.42 4.78 -24.19
CA VAL A 213 12.80 3.82 -23.29
C VAL A 213 11.25 3.74 -23.33
N PRO A 214 10.48 4.28 -24.31
CA PRO A 214 9.05 4.55 -24.09
C PRO A 214 8.16 3.30 -24.00
N ASP A 215 7.03 3.47 -23.31
CA ASP A 215 5.82 2.64 -23.06
C ASP A 215 5.98 1.17 -22.62
N TYR A 216 7.05 0.46 -22.99
CA TYR A 216 7.23 -0.97 -22.71
C TYR A 216 7.50 -1.27 -21.23
N TYR A 217 8.20 -0.36 -20.55
CA TYR A 217 8.50 -0.49 -19.12
C TYR A 217 7.26 -0.62 -18.25
N LYS A 218 6.12 -0.11 -18.73
CA LYS A 218 4.93 -0.01 -17.91
C LYS A 218 4.36 -1.38 -17.57
N THR A 219 4.29 -2.32 -18.50
CA THR A 219 3.60 -3.61 -18.30
C THR A 219 4.36 -4.55 -17.38
N GLU A 220 5.65 -4.82 -17.64
CA GLU A 220 6.43 -5.75 -16.79
C GLU A 220 6.68 -5.19 -15.40
N THR A 221 6.87 -3.87 -15.26
CA THR A 221 6.98 -3.25 -13.92
C THR A 221 5.65 -3.24 -13.17
N GLU A 222 4.51 -3.13 -13.86
CA GLU A 222 3.18 -3.31 -13.26
C GLU A 222 2.99 -4.73 -12.74
N ASN A 223 3.41 -5.75 -13.51
CA ASN A 223 3.40 -7.15 -13.07
C ASN A 223 4.32 -7.37 -11.85
N TYR A 224 5.55 -6.87 -11.91
CA TYR A 224 6.50 -6.96 -10.79
C TYR A 224 5.92 -6.33 -9.51
N LYS A 225 5.32 -5.14 -9.66
CA LYS A 225 4.66 -4.43 -8.56
C LYS A 225 3.47 -5.22 -8.01
N LYS A 226 2.64 -5.81 -8.87
CA LYS A 226 1.53 -6.69 -8.47
C LYS A 226 2.02 -7.85 -7.61
N TYR A 227 3.15 -8.48 -7.95
CA TYR A 227 3.74 -9.55 -7.14
C TYR A 227 4.34 -9.04 -5.81
N LEU A 228 4.93 -7.85 -5.78
CA LEU A 228 5.42 -7.25 -4.54
C LEU A 228 4.28 -6.91 -3.56
N ASP A 229 3.16 -6.41 -4.10
CA ASP A 229 1.95 -6.00 -3.39
C ASP A 229 1.03 -7.19 -3.02
N GLU A 230 1.34 -8.42 -3.48
CA GLU A 230 0.62 -9.63 -3.09
C GLU A 230 0.78 -9.87 -1.57
N LYS A 231 -0.33 -10.22 -0.91
CA LYS A 231 -0.33 -10.46 0.54
C LYS A 231 0.65 -11.60 0.89
N PRO A 232 1.49 -11.43 1.91
CA PRO A 232 2.38 -12.50 2.36
C PRO A 232 1.56 -13.65 2.95
N ALA A 233 2.16 -14.84 2.98
CA ALA A 233 1.60 -15.99 3.67
C ALA A 233 1.45 -15.71 5.18
N PHE A 234 2.39 -14.96 5.74
CA PHE A 234 2.36 -14.51 7.12
C PHE A 234 3.15 -13.21 7.29
N GLN A 235 2.68 -12.32 8.15
CA GLN A 235 3.37 -11.09 8.53
C GLN A 235 3.17 -10.80 10.02
N LEU A 236 4.21 -10.28 10.67
CA LEU A 236 4.20 -9.79 12.04
C LEU A 236 4.73 -8.36 12.08
N ASP A 237 3.88 -7.43 12.46
CA ASP A 237 4.19 -6.02 12.60
C ASP A 237 4.22 -5.60 14.07
N VAL A 238 5.17 -4.74 14.39
CA VAL A 238 5.27 -4.08 15.70
C VAL A 238 5.22 -2.58 15.48
N ALA A 239 4.46 -1.91 16.33
CA ALA A 239 4.38 -0.46 16.31
C ALA A 239 4.34 0.12 17.72
N SER A 240 4.83 1.35 17.87
CA SER A 240 4.75 2.12 19.11
C SER A 240 4.50 3.59 18.80
N ALA A 241 3.72 4.26 19.62
CA ALA A 241 3.43 5.67 19.46
C ALA A 241 3.34 6.38 20.80
N TYR A 242 3.60 7.68 20.74
CA TYR A 242 3.54 8.59 21.86
C TYR A 242 2.84 9.87 21.42
N SER A 243 2.02 10.46 22.29
CA SER A 243 1.44 11.78 22.08
C SER A 243 1.60 12.67 23.30
N THR A 244 1.63 13.97 23.03
CA THR A 244 1.66 15.03 24.05
C THR A 244 0.73 16.15 23.63
N PHE A 245 0.18 16.88 24.59
CA PHE A 245 -0.69 18.04 24.36
C PHE A 245 -0.23 19.23 25.21
N PHE A 246 -0.65 20.44 24.85
CA PHE A 246 -0.18 21.69 25.47
C PHE A 246 -1.35 22.54 25.97
N LEU A 247 -1.44 22.76 27.28
CA LEU A 247 -2.62 23.32 27.95
C LEU A 247 -2.88 24.82 27.73
N ASP A 248 -1.84 25.56 27.36
CA ASP A 248 -1.85 27.03 27.26
C ASP A 248 -1.27 27.50 25.92
N ASN A 249 -1.24 26.63 24.91
CA ASN A 249 -0.58 26.87 23.63
C ASN A 249 0.92 27.21 23.77
N GLN A 250 1.56 26.90 24.91
CA GLN A 250 3.00 27.04 25.11
C GLN A 250 3.67 25.66 25.13
N PHE A 251 4.73 25.50 24.34
CA PHE A 251 5.52 24.25 24.30
C PHE A 251 6.14 23.85 25.65
N LYS A 252 6.30 24.81 26.57
CA LYS A 252 6.88 24.59 27.90
C LYS A 252 5.95 23.83 28.85
N ASN A 253 4.65 23.85 28.62
CA ASN A 253 3.64 23.21 29.45
C ASN A 253 3.12 21.93 28.80
N ASN A 254 4.05 21.12 28.29
CA ASN A 254 3.72 19.85 27.66
C ASN A 254 3.20 18.87 28.72
N GLN A 255 2.10 18.21 28.40
CA GLN A 255 1.54 17.13 29.19
C GLN A 255 1.59 15.83 28.40
N PHE A 256 1.87 14.74 29.12
CA PHE A 256 1.77 13.41 28.53
C PHE A 256 0.33 13.17 28.10
N GLY A 257 0.14 12.81 26.82
CA GLY A 257 -1.16 12.44 26.25
C GLY A 257 -1.38 10.95 26.34
N LYS A 258 -0.97 10.23 25.29
CA LYS A 258 -1.17 8.79 25.16
C LYS A 258 0.13 8.09 24.78
N PHE A 259 0.22 6.83 25.17
CA PHE A 259 1.26 5.93 24.70
C PHE A 259 0.60 4.63 24.25
N GLY A 260 1.05 4.08 23.14
CA GLY A 260 0.53 2.82 22.63
C GLY A 260 1.61 1.92 22.08
N VAL A 261 1.39 0.61 22.20
CA VAL A 261 2.15 -0.43 21.54
C VAL A 261 1.18 -1.39 20.86
N TRP A 262 1.47 -1.76 19.62
CA TRP A 262 0.66 -2.65 18.80
C TRP A 262 1.52 -3.81 18.31
N LEU A 263 0.94 -5.00 18.35
CA LEU A 263 1.42 -6.19 17.70
C LEU A 263 0.31 -6.68 16.77
N THR A 264 0.60 -6.75 15.48
CA THR A 264 -0.38 -7.17 14.46
C THR A 264 0.17 -8.36 13.70
N MET A 265 -0.63 -9.41 13.60
CA MET A 265 -0.36 -10.58 12.77
C MET A 265 -1.33 -10.61 11.61
N SER A 266 -0.86 -10.92 10.41
CA SER A 266 -1.72 -11.15 9.25
C SER A 266 -1.30 -12.37 8.45
N SER A 267 -2.25 -13.05 7.84
CA SER A 267 -2.04 -14.20 6.97
C SER A 267 -3.13 -14.27 5.90
N GLY A 268 -2.75 -14.61 4.68
CA GLY A 268 -3.67 -14.77 3.56
C GLY A 268 -3.51 -16.11 2.86
N ILE A 269 -4.64 -16.76 2.55
CA ILE A 269 -4.68 -18.03 1.81
C ILE A 269 -5.47 -17.81 0.53
N ASN A 270 -4.82 -18.03 -0.62
CA ASN A 270 -5.49 -18.05 -1.92
C ASN A 270 -6.24 -19.39 -2.09
N LEU A 271 -7.56 -19.31 -2.28
CA LEU A 271 -8.48 -20.44 -2.36
C LEU A 271 -8.71 -20.93 -3.80
N GLU A 272 -8.01 -20.37 -4.78
CA GLU A 272 -8.09 -20.81 -6.18
C GLU A 272 -7.68 -22.29 -6.31
N ARG A 273 -8.53 -23.09 -6.96
CA ARG A 273 -8.25 -24.51 -7.21
C ARG A 273 -7.02 -24.63 -8.12
N ARG A 274 -6.09 -25.51 -7.75
CA ARG A 274 -5.00 -25.98 -8.62
C ARG A 274 -5.60 -26.67 -9.84
N ASN A 275 -5.85 -25.94 -10.92
CA ASN A 275 -6.04 -26.58 -12.21
C ASN A 275 -4.66 -26.98 -12.75
N GLN A 276 -4.62 -28.22 -13.23
CA GLN A 276 -3.44 -29.00 -13.62
C GLN A 276 -2.59 -28.28 -14.67
N GLU A 277 -1.31 -28.64 -14.69
CA GLU A 277 -0.32 -28.23 -15.69
C GLU A 277 -0.93 -28.19 -17.11
N PRO A 278 -0.65 -27.14 -17.90
CA PRO A 278 -1.09 -27.10 -19.28
C PRO A 278 -0.50 -28.31 -20.02
N LYS A 279 -1.38 -29.16 -20.55
CA LYS A 279 -0.98 -30.28 -21.43
C LYS A 279 -0.09 -29.74 -22.55
N PRO A 280 0.97 -30.48 -22.94
CA PRO A 280 1.86 -30.05 -24.00
C PRO A 280 1.05 -29.80 -25.29
N LYS A 281 1.26 -28.63 -25.88
CA LYS A 281 0.64 -28.21 -27.14
C LYS A 281 0.89 -29.27 -28.22
N SER A 282 -0.14 -29.56 -29.02
CA SER A 282 -0.11 -30.56 -30.08
C SER A 282 0.89 -30.17 -31.18
N ALA A 283 1.43 -31.18 -31.87
CA ALA A 283 2.47 -31.04 -32.89
C ALA A 283 2.08 -30.15 -34.10
N GLU A 284 0.81 -29.76 -34.24
CA GLU A 284 0.36 -28.85 -35.28
C GLU A 284 0.67 -27.37 -34.99
N GLU A 285 0.70 -26.95 -33.72
CA GLU A 285 1.06 -25.56 -33.38
C GLU A 285 2.55 -25.25 -33.61
N GLN A 286 3.42 -26.27 -33.63
CA GLN A 286 4.85 -26.12 -33.88
C GLN A 286 5.21 -25.93 -35.36
N LYS A 287 4.34 -26.32 -36.30
CA LYS A 287 4.58 -26.15 -37.74
C LYS A 287 4.33 -24.73 -38.24
N ILE A 288 3.48 -23.96 -37.57
CA ILE A 288 3.15 -22.58 -37.98
C ILE A 288 4.29 -21.61 -37.65
N THR A 289 5.14 -21.93 -36.67
CA THR A 289 6.27 -21.06 -36.26
C THR A 289 7.50 -21.16 -37.18
N ALA A 290 7.57 -22.13 -38.10
CA ALA A 290 8.74 -22.34 -38.96
C ALA A 290 8.76 -21.46 -40.23
N ASN A 291 7.63 -20.88 -40.64
CA ASN A 291 7.49 -20.22 -41.95
C ASN A 291 7.55 -18.67 -41.94
N GLN A 292 7.89 -18.02 -40.82
CA GLN A 292 8.01 -16.55 -40.72
C GLN A 292 9.46 -16.06 -40.53
N LYS A 293 10.42 -16.62 -41.27
CA LYS A 293 11.86 -16.30 -41.07
C LYS A 293 12.48 -15.30 -42.04
N ASN A 294 11.72 -14.65 -42.93
CA ASN A 294 12.25 -13.67 -43.87
C ASN A 294 11.36 -12.43 -43.98
N GLU A 295 11.37 -11.58 -42.96
CA GLU A 295 11.06 -10.15 -43.04
C GLU A 295 11.54 -9.47 -41.74
N LYS A 296 12.00 -8.21 -41.85
CA LYS A 296 12.61 -7.44 -40.74
C LYS A 296 11.77 -7.55 -39.45
N PRO A 297 12.37 -7.72 -38.26
CA PRO A 297 11.60 -7.91 -37.04
C PRO A 297 11.01 -6.57 -36.61
N LYS A 298 9.79 -6.28 -37.07
CA LYS A 298 8.87 -5.43 -36.32
C LYS A 298 8.38 -6.32 -35.19
N VAL A 299 8.89 -6.13 -33.99
CA VAL A 299 8.46 -6.85 -32.79
C VAL A 299 7.01 -6.46 -32.51
N MET A 300 6.06 -7.11 -33.17
CA MET A 300 4.67 -7.14 -32.75
C MET A 300 4.58 -8.15 -31.61
N ILE A 301 4.57 -7.63 -30.39
CA ILE A 301 4.26 -8.40 -29.20
C ILE A 301 2.78 -8.79 -29.31
N LYS A 302 2.52 -10.08 -29.54
CA LYS A 302 1.19 -10.64 -29.28
C LYS A 302 0.97 -10.53 -27.77
N GLU A 303 0.09 -9.63 -27.37
CA GLU A 303 -0.56 -9.70 -26.06
C GLU A 303 -1.10 -11.13 -25.92
N THR A 304 -0.59 -11.87 -24.94
CA THR A 304 -1.28 -13.08 -24.50
C THR A 304 -2.43 -12.56 -23.65
N PRO A 305 -3.70 -12.69 -24.08
CA PRO A 305 -4.81 -12.21 -23.28
C PRO A 305 -4.77 -12.99 -21.96
N GLU A 306 -4.55 -12.29 -20.83
CA GLU A 306 -4.87 -12.89 -19.54
C GLU A 306 -6.36 -13.26 -19.57
N ASP A 307 -6.65 -14.50 -19.23
CA ASP A 307 -7.99 -15.07 -19.27
C ASP A 307 -8.91 -14.29 -18.31
N PRO A 308 -9.93 -13.57 -18.81
CA PRO A 308 -10.82 -12.71 -18.00
C PRO A 308 -11.70 -13.49 -17.00
N SER A 309 -11.51 -14.80 -16.88
CA SER A 309 -12.30 -15.68 -16.01
C SER A 309 -11.65 -16.05 -14.68
N LYS A 310 -10.45 -15.54 -14.36
CA LYS A 310 -9.76 -15.96 -13.13
C LYS A 310 -10.40 -15.35 -11.88
N ILE A 311 -11.30 -16.10 -11.26
CA ILE A 311 -12.00 -15.72 -10.04
C ILE A 311 -11.02 -15.70 -8.87
N GLU A 312 -10.63 -14.50 -8.43
CA GLU A 312 -9.83 -14.31 -7.23
C GLU A 312 -10.64 -14.70 -5.99
N LYS A 313 -10.15 -15.66 -5.22
CA LYS A 313 -10.73 -16.08 -3.93
C LYS A 313 -9.65 -16.13 -2.88
N GLN A 314 -9.82 -15.37 -1.81
CA GLN A 314 -8.84 -15.28 -0.73
C GLN A 314 -9.52 -15.29 0.62
N LEU A 315 -8.92 -15.97 1.59
CA LEU A 315 -9.30 -15.90 2.99
C LEU A 315 -8.15 -15.27 3.78
N ASN A 316 -8.45 -14.17 4.46
CA ASN A 316 -7.49 -13.41 5.24
C ASN A 316 -7.81 -13.51 6.73
N PHE A 317 -6.76 -13.60 7.53
CA PHE A 317 -6.79 -13.66 8.98
C PHE A 317 -5.91 -12.56 9.54
N TYR A 318 -6.43 -11.87 10.55
CA TYR A 318 -5.71 -10.85 11.30
C TYR A 318 -5.86 -11.13 12.78
N ALA A 319 -4.79 -10.94 13.53
CA ALA A 319 -4.83 -10.90 14.99
C ALA A 319 -4.12 -9.63 15.48
N VAL A 320 -4.63 -9.05 16.56
CA VAL A 320 -4.09 -7.83 17.15
C VAL A 320 -3.97 -8.00 18.66
N ALA A 321 -2.84 -7.55 19.20
CA ALA A 321 -2.66 -7.27 20.60
C ALA A 321 -2.18 -5.83 20.75
N ARG A 322 -2.78 -5.08 21.67
CA ARG A 322 -2.47 -3.66 21.86
C ARG A 322 -2.48 -3.29 23.32
N TYR A 323 -1.50 -2.50 23.72
CA TYR A 323 -1.50 -1.78 24.99
C TYR A 323 -1.65 -0.29 24.71
N MET A 324 -2.52 0.40 25.44
CA MET A 324 -2.64 1.86 25.40
C MET A 324 -2.74 2.42 26.80
N GLN A 325 -1.89 3.39 27.09
CA GLN A 325 -2.01 4.27 28.25
C GLN A 325 -2.59 5.60 27.79
N ASP A 326 -3.69 6.04 28.40
CA ASP A 326 -4.34 7.31 28.12
C ASP A 326 -4.34 8.19 29.38
N LYS A 327 -3.83 9.41 29.25
CA LYS A 327 -3.82 10.42 30.31
C LYS A 327 -4.53 11.71 29.88
N THR A 328 -5.56 11.58 29.04
CA THR A 328 -6.32 12.71 28.48
C THR A 328 -7.69 12.92 29.13
N VAL A 329 -7.94 12.28 30.27
CA VAL A 329 -9.16 12.49 31.07
C VAL A 329 -8.82 13.37 32.26
N TYR A 330 -9.37 14.58 32.28
CA TYR A 330 -9.15 15.54 33.36
C TYR A 330 -10.27 15.47 34.42
N ASP A 331 -9.89 15.57 35.67
CA ASP A 331 -10.78 15.71 36.82
C ASP A 331 -10.35 16.94 37.63
N VAL A 332 -11.31 17.77 38.04
CA VAL A 332 -11.01 19.03 38.74
C VAL A 332 -10.35 18.79 40.11
N ALA A 333 -10.65 17.67 40.78
CA ALA A 333 -10.09 17.34 42.08
C ALA A 333 -8.74 16.61 41.99
N ASN A 334 -8.53 15.80 40.96
CA ASN A 334 -7.39 14.87 40.85
C ASN A 334 -6.44 15.16 39.68
N GLY A 335 -6.75 16.15 38.84
CA GLY A 335 -6.02 16.46 37.62
C GLY A 335 -6.19 15.38 36.55
N PHE A 336 -5.15 15.16 35.74
CA PHE A 336 -5.19 14.15 34.68
C PHE A 336 -5.09 12.73 35.22
N SER A 337 -6.16 11.96 35.05
CA SER A 337 -6.22 10.54 35.39
C SER A 337 -5.56 9.69 34.31
N LYS A 338 -4.97 8.56 34.72
CA LYS A 338 -4.35 7.58 33.85
C LYS A 338 -5.27 6.37 33.72
N THR A 339 -5.48 5.91 32.49
CA THR A 339 -6.16 4.64 32.20
C THR A 339 -5.27 3.76 31.33
N ASN A 340 -5.22 2.47 31.66
CA ASN A 340 -4.56 1.46 30.86
C ASN A 340 -5.60 0.60 30.15
N ASN A 341 -5.36 0.32 28.88
CA ASN A 341 -6.21 -0.51 28.03
C ASN A 341 -5.36 -1.61 27.38
N TYR A 342 -5.83 -2.84 27.48
CA TYR A 342 -5.25 -4.02 26.83
C TYR A 342 -6.28 -4.61 25.89
N ASP A 343 -5.97 -4.57 24.59
CA ASP A 343 -6.87 -5.01 23.55
C ASP A 343 -6.34 -6.28 22.88
N PHE A 344 -7.22 -7.26 22.71
CA PHE A 344 -6.92 -8.54 22.06
C PHE A 344 -8.05 -8.92 21.13
N GLY A 345 -7.73 -9.29 19.90
CA GLY A 345 -8.76 -9.58 18.93
C GLY A 345 -8.25 -10.03 17.59
N GLY A 346 -9.15 -10.08 16.63
CA GLY A 346 -8.83 -10.44 15.27
C GLY A 346 -9.96 -10.15 14.30
N LYS A 347 -9.64 -10.35 13.02
CA LYS A 347 -10.55 -10.22 11.90
C LYS A 347 -10.39 -11.41 10.98
N ILE A 348 -11.50 -11.89 10.44
CA ILE A 348 -11.51 -12.84 9.33
C ILE A 348 -12.17 -12.13 8.15
N GLU A 349 -11.61 -12.27 6.95
CA GLU A 349 -12.13 -11.65 5.74
C GLU A 349 -12.08 -12.61 4.56
N LEU A 350 -13.23 -12.78 3.91
CA LEU A 350 -13.36 -13.49 2.65
C LEU A 350 -13.41 -12.46 1.52
N VAL A 351 -12.46 -12.56 0.59
CA VAL A 351 -12.43 -11.81 -0.66
C VAL A 351 -12.86 -12.73 -1.80
N TYR A 352 -13.82 -12.27 -2.58
CA TYR A 352 -14.33 -12.94 -3.76
C TYR A 352 -14.45 -11.92 -4.90
N ASN A 353 -13.43 -11.89 -5.77
CA ASN A 353 -13.34 -10.96 -6.89
C ASN A 353 -13.54 -9.49 -6.42
N LYS A 354 -14.64 -8.85 -6.84
CA LYS A 354 -14.98 -7.45 -6.51
C LYS A 354 -15.64 -7.27 -5.14
N PHE A 355 -15.90 -8.35 -4.41
CA PHE A 355 -16.64 -8.34 -3.16
C PHE A 355 -15.76 -8.81 -2.01
N SER A 356 -15.86 -8.19 -0.84
CA SER A 356 -15.32 -8.75 0.40
C SER A 356 -16.29 -8.62 1.56
N ILE A 357 -16.29 -9.64 2.40
CA ILE A 357 -17.01 -9.66 3.67
C ILE A 357 -16.04 -10.00 4.78
N GLY A 358 -16.07 -9.23 5.86
CA GLY A 358 -15.22 -9.43 7.01
C GLY A 358 -15.99 -9.30 8.31
N TYR A 359 -15.47 -9.96 9.34
CA TYR A 359 -15.94 -9.84 10.71
C TYR A 359 -14.75 -9.62 11.62
N GLU A 360 -14.84 -8.58 12.45
CA GLU A 360 -13.84 -8.18 13.43
C GLU A 360 -14.41 -8.34 14.84
N PHE A 361 -13.60 -8.86 15.76
CA PHE A 361 -13.89 -8.89 17.19
C PHE A 361 -12.64 -8.49 17.97
N ILE A 362 -12.77 -7.50 18.87
CA ILE A 362 -11.68 -7.04 19.73
C ILE A 362 -12.21 -6.87 21.15
N TYR A 363 -11.63 -7.59 22.10
CA TYR A 363 -11.87 -7.44 23.52
C TYR A 363 -10.90 -6.42 24.11
N ARG A 364 -11.41 -5.55 25.00
CA ARG A 364 -10.65 -4.58 25.77
C ARG A 364 -10.78 -4.90 27.25
N SER A 365 -9.64 -5.11 27.90
CA SER A 365 -9.53 -4.99 29.35
C SER A 365 -9.04 -3.59 29.70
N SER A 366 -9.79 -2.87 30.53
CA SER A 366 -9.45 -1.51 30.96
C SER A 366 -9.44 -1.41 32.48
N ASP A 367 -8.72 -0.43 33.00
CA ASP A 367 -8.80 -0.02 34.41
C ASP A 367 -10.22 0.52 34.76
N LEU A 368 -10.97 1.02 33.77
CA LEU A 368 -12.32 1.53 33.96
C LEU A 368 -13.36 0.42 33.83
N ASP A 369 -13.49 -0.15 32.63
CA ASP A 369 -14.47 -1.20 32.33
C ASP A 369 -13.97 -2.16 31.25
N ASN A 370 -14.31 -3.43 31.40
CA ASN A 370 -14.10 -4.42 30.36
C ASN A 370 -15.18 -4.28 29.29
N THR A 371 -14.79 -4.24 28.02
CA THR A 371 -15.71 -4.04 26.91
C THR A 371 -15.20 -4.73 25.66
N TYR A 372 -16.01 -4.81 24.62
CA TYR A 372 -15.60 -5.37 23.33
C TYR A 372 -16.14 -4.55 22.17
N ARG A 373 -15.50 -4.72 21.02
CA ARG A 373 -15.94 -4.28 19.70
C ARG A 373 -16.22 -5.50 18.84
N SER A 374 -17.31 -5.47 18.12
CA SER A 374 -17.72 -6.49 17.14
C SER A 374 -18.28 -5.78 15.93
N ASN A 375 -17.69 -6.01 14.75
CA ASN A 375 -18.03 -5.25 13.54
C ASN A 375 -18.02 -6.14 12.30
N GLY A 376 -19.12 -6.13 11.55
CA GLY A 376 -19.22 -6.67 10.20
C GLY A 376 -18.86 -5.61 9.17
N ILE A 377 -18.06 -5.98 8.17
CA ILE A 377 -17.60 -5.08 7.11
C ILE A 377 -17.94 -5.73 5.77
N ILE A 378 -18.52 -4.95 4.87
CA ILE A 378 -18.83 -5.34 3.50
C ILE A 378 -18.20 -4.32 2.56
N ASN A 379 -17.42 -4.78 1.59
CA ASN A 379 -16.87 -3.90 0.56
C ASN A 379 -17.24 -4.44 -0.82
N TYR A 380 -17.58 -3.52 -1.73
CA TYR A 380 -17.88 -3.83 -3.11
C TYR A 380 -17.19 -2.86 -4.05
N LYS A 381 -16.33 -3.39 -4.92
CA LYS A 381 -15.66 -2.67 -5.98
C LYS A 381 -16.60 -2.54 -7.18
N VAL A 382 -17.18 -1.36 -7.38
CA VAL A 382 -18.06 -1.08 -8.52
C VAL A 382 -17.23 -0.97 -9.80
N SER A 383 -16.11 -0.23 -9.73
CA SER A 383 -15.14 -0.07 -10.80
C SER A 383 -13.73 0.11 -10.22
N ASP A 384 -12.69 0.25 -11.05
CA ASP A 384 -11.33 0.49 -10.58
C ASP A 384 -11.20 1.78 -9.75
N SER A 385 -12.08 2.74 -9.97
CA SER A 385 -12.07 4.04 -9.30
C SER A 385 -13.21 4.23 -8.31
N VAL A 386 -14.12 3.27 -8.13
CA VAL A 386 -15.32 3.44 -7.29
C VAL A 386 -15.56 2.22 -6.41
N TYR A 387 -15.66 2.46 -5.11
CA TYR A 387 -15.85 1.44 -4.08
C TYR A 387 -16.98 1.84 -3.14
N ILE A 388 -17.82 0.88 -2.80
CA ILE A 388 -18.85 1.02 -1.78
C ILE A 388 -18.41 0.21 -0.57
N ASN A 389 -18.45 0.82 0.61
CA ASN A 389 -18.13 0.15 1.86
C ASN A 389 -19.29 0.32 2.84
N ALA A 390 -19.65 -0.73 3.54
CA ALA A 390 -20.61 -0.70 4.61
C ALA A 390 -20.01 -1.37 5.84
N ALA A 391 -20.31 -0.83 7.02
CA ALA A 391 -19.93 -1.43 8.29
C ALA A 391 -21.08 -1.34 9.29
N PHE A 392 -21.24 -2.38 10.09
CA PHE A 392 -22.29 -2.46 11.11
C PHE A 392 -21.80 -3.25 12.32
N GLY A 393 -22.17 -2.83 13.53
CA GLY A 393 -21.76 -3.55 14.73
C GLY A 393 -21.87 -2.76 16.02
N LYS A 394 -21.09 -3.18 17.02
CA LYS A 394 -20.94 -2.54 18.33
C LYS A 394 -19.49 -2.11 18.53
N ASN A 395 -19.28 -0.88 18.97
CA ASN A 395 -18.00 -0.35 19.43
C ASN A 395 -17.85 -0.57 20.94
N TYR A 396 -16.70 -0.18 21.49
CA TYR A 396 -16.47 -0.21 22.94
C TYR A 396 -17.49 0.64 23.72
N GLY A 397 -17.71 0.28 24.99
CA GLY A 397 -18.65 0.92 25.91
C GLY A 397 -20.05 0.28 25.86
N ASP A 398 -20.91 0.71 26.79
CA ASP A 398 -22.29 0.22 26.92
C ASP A 398 -23.36 1.22 26.46
N LYS A 399 -22.97 2.47 26.18
CA LYS A 399 -23.84 3.53 25.67
C LYS A 399 -23.33 4.05 24.34
N ASP A 400 -24.26 4.44 23.46
CA ASP A 400 -23.98 5.07 22.15
C ASP A 400 -22.89 4.36 21.34
N ASN A 401 -22.94 3.03 21.36
CA ASN A 401 -21.90 2.15 20.84
C ASN A 401 -22.26 1.51 19.49
N LEU A 402 -23.35 1.92 18.84
CA LEU A 402 -23.73 1.38 17.53
C LEU A 402 -22.76 1.88 16.45
N ILE A 403 -22.20 0.93 15.69
CA ILE A 403 -21.50 1.20 14.44
C ILE A 403 -22.52 1.02 13.31
N SER A 404 -22.74 2.04 12.51
CA SER A 404 -23.49 1.97 11.26
C SER A 404 -22.89 2.97 10.27
N PHE A 405 -22.33 2.47 9.18
CA PHE A 405 -21.63 3.26 8.17
C PHE A 405 -21.96 2.74 6.78
N LEU A 406 -22.19 3.68 5.86
CA LEU A 406 -22.23 3.44 4.43
C LEU A 406 -21.40 4.54 3.77
N GLY A 407 -20.36 4.14 3.04
CA GLY A 407 -19.43 5.04 2.39
C GLY A 407 -19.27 4.72 0.91
N LEU A 408 -19.00 5.76 0.13
CA LEU A 408 -18.59 5.67 -1.26
C LEU A 408 -17.19 6.29 -1.37
N ASN A 409 -16.21 5.50 -1.77
CA ASN A 409 -14.89 6.01 -2.12
C ASN A 409 -14.82 6.14 -3.64
N TRP A 410 -14.48 7.32 -4.13
CA TRP A 410 -14.22 7.57 -5.54
C TRP A 410 -12.81 8.16 -5.74
N GLY A 411 -12.06 7.61 -6.68
CA GLY A 411 -10.75 8.13 -7.07
C GLY A 411 -10.87 8.92 -8.36
N LEU A 412 -10.49 10.20 -8.34
CA LEU A 412 -10.17 10.92 -9.57
C LEU A 412 -8.74 10.53 -9.94
N ASP A 413 -8.59 9.60 -10.88
CA ASP A 413 -7.28 9.25 -11.40
C ASP A 413 -6.80 10.41 -12.30
N SER A 414 -6.27 11.48 -11.70
CA SER A 414 -5.51 12.47 -12.43
C SER A 414 -4.25 11.74 -12.88
N LYS A 415 -4.18 11.35 -14.17
CA LYS A 415 -3.03 10.74 -14.85
C LYS A 415 -1.71 11.07 -14.13
N ARG A 416 -1.31 10.23 -13.16
CA ARG A 416 -0.04 10.44 -12.46
C ARG A 416 1.03 10.04 -13.46
N LYS A 417 1.86 11.00 -13.86
CA LYS A 417 3.16 10.68 -14.47
C LYS A 417 3.88 9.74 -13.50
N THR A 418 4.18 8.55 -13.98
CA THR A 418 4.79 7.46 -13.23
C THR A 418 6.16 7.86 -12.68
N LEU A 419 6.53 7.17 -11.60
CA LEU A 419 7.56 7.47 -10.60
C LEU A 419 9.04 7.45 -11.04
N PHE A 420 9.35 7.62 -12.32
CA PHE A 420 10.72 7.79 -12.79
C PHE A 420 10.77 8.86 -13.88
N SER A 421 10.80 10.12 -13.48
CA SER A 421 11.43 11.22 -14.22
C SER A 421 11.47 12.46 -13.31
N GLU A 422 12.42 13.34 -13.60
CA GLU A 422 12.78 14.59 -12.93
C GLU A 422 13.77 14.44 -11.76
N LYS A 423 15.03 14.16 -12.10
CA LYS A 423 16.10 15.03 -11.61
C LYS A 423 16.16 16.25 -12.53
N GLN A 424 16.03 17.44 -11.93
CA GLN A 424 16.55 18.67 -12.52
C GLN A 424 18.07 18.65 -12.52
#